data_AF-A0A963KWP3-F1
#
_entry.id   AF-A0A963KWP3-F1
#
_cell.length_a   1.000
_cell.length_b   1.000
_cell.length_c   1.000
_cell.angle_alpha   90.00
_cell.angle_beta   90.00
_cell.angle_gamma   90.00
#
_symmetry.space_group_name_H-M   'P 1'
#
loop_
_entity.id
_entity.type
_entity.pdbx_description
1 polymer ?
#
loop_
_entity_poly.entity_id
_entity_poly.type
_entity_poly.pdbx_seq_one_letter_code
_entity_poly.pdbx_strand_id
1 'polypeptide(L)'
;MLTHDQVWRGVDRLALRNELSASGLAKRAGLDPTTFNKSKRITKEGKLRWPSTESVAKILEATQTSMMDFVRLIDGNGEKGETITTAERMRFGRLSDLEDEGRTDASGFPAGSGWEEMDFPLIED
;
A
#
# COMPACT_ATOMS: atom_id res chain seq x y z
N MET A 1 -3.39 9.01 13.88
CA MET A 1 -4.04 10.25 13.40
C MET A 1 -3.55 10.53 12.00
N LEU A 2 -4.44 10.99 11.10
CA LEU A 2 -4.11 11.32 9.72
C LEU A 2 -3.21 12.56 9.67
N THR A 3 -2.03 12.46 9.06
CA THR A 3 -1.09 13.58 8.91
C THR A 3 -1.15 14.19 7.52
N HIS A 4 -0.78 15.47 7.41
CA HIS A 4 -0.71 16.20 6.12
C HIS A 4 0.16 15.46 5.11
N ASP A 5 1.32 15.00 5.56
CA ASP A 5 2.29 14.33 4.72
C ASP A 5 1.77 12.96 4.21
N GLN A 6 1.06 12.19 5.05
CA GLN A 6 0.42 10.95 4.62
C GLN A 6 -0.60 11.16 3.49
N VAL A 7 -1.42 12.21 3.57
CA VAL A 7 -2.39 12.50 2.50
C VAL A 7 -1.69 12.86 1.21
N TRP A 8 -0.65 13.69 1.27
CA TRP A 8 0.12 14.06 0.08
C TRP A 8 0.89 12.88 -0.52
N ARG A 9 1.44 11.98 0.30
CA ARG A 9 2.01 10.71 -0.17
C ARG A 9 0.94 9.83 -0.82
N GLY A 10 -0.27 9.76 -0.27
CA GLY A 10 -1.38 9.03 -0.88
C GLY A 10 -1.71 9.53 -2.29
N VAL A 11 -1.71 10.85 -2.50
CA VAL A 11 -1.88 11.45 -3.84
C VAL A 11 -0.72 11.12 -4.77
N ASP A 12 0.52 11.16 -4.27
CA ASP A 12 1.70 10.82 -5.07
C ASP A 12 1.70 9.33 -5.49
N ARG A 13 1.34 8.42 -4.58
CA ARG A 13 1.17 6.99 -4.86
C ARG A 13 0.03 6.71 -5.82
N LEU A 14 -1.09 7.42 -5.68
CA LEU A 14 -2.19 7.30 -6.63
C LEU A 14 -1.75 7.70 -8.05
N ALA A 15 -0.96 8.77 -8.17
CA ALA A 15 -0.38 9.18 -9.45
C ALA A 15 0.55 8.08 -9.99
N LEU A 16 1.46 7.57 -9.16
CA LEU A 16 2.41 6.52 -9.54
C LEU A 16 1.72 5.22 -9.98
N ARG A 17 0.68 4.77 -9.26
CA ARG A 17 -0.12 3.58 -9.59
C ARG A 17 -0.81 3.69 -10.96
N ASN A 18 -1.09 4.91 -11.42
CA ASN A 18 -1.68 5.18 -12.72
C ASN A 18 -0.64 5.56 -13.78
N GLU A 19 0.66 5.39 -13.50
CA GLU A 19 1.77 5.78 -14.39
C GLU A 19 1.77 7.28 -14.74
N LEU A 20 1.26 8.12 -13.84
CA LEU A 20 1.14 9.57 -14.01
C LEU A 20 2.06 10.33 -13.05
N SER A 21 2.51 11.50 -13.49
CA SER A 21 3.04 12.51 -12.57
C SER A 21 1.90 13.20 -11.81
N ALA A 22 2.20 13.88 -10.70
CA ALA A 22 1.22 14.69 -9.97
C ALA A 22 0.48 15.69 -10.88
N SER A 23 1.19 16.32 -11.82
CA SER A 23 0.59 17.20 -12.83
C SER A 23 -0.24 16.45 -13.88
N GLY A 24 0.19 15.24 -14.26
CA GLY A 24 -0.58 14.36 -15.16
C GLY A 24 -1.90 13.90 -14.52
N LEU A 25 -1.87 13.53 -13.24
CA LEU A 25 -3.06 13.19 -12.45
C LEU A 25 -4.03 14.38 -12.37
N ALA A 26 -3.51 15.59 -12.09
CA ALA A 26 -4.32 16.80 -12.07
C ALA A 26 -5.00 17.07 -13.43
N LYS A 27 -4.24 16.99 -14.53
CA LYS A 27 -4.78 17.16 -15.89
C LYS A 27 -5.88 16.14 -16.20
N ARG A 28 -5.64 14.87 -15.86
CA ARG A 28 -6.61 13.79 -16.07
C ARG A 28 -7.91 14.02 -15.28
N ALA A 29 -7.81 14.62 -14.10
CA ALA A 29 -8.93 14.97 -13.24
C ALA A 29 -9.60 16.33 -13.58
N GLY A 30 -9.21 16.98 -14.68
CA GLY A 30 -9.75 18.30 -15.06
C GLY A 30 -9.36 19.43 -14.09
N LEU A 31 -8.30 19.24 -13.31
CA LEU A 31 -7.75 20.22 -12.38
C LEU A 31 -6.60 20.99 -13.00
N ASP A 32 -6.25 22.13 -12.40
CA ASP A 32 -5.04 22.86 -12.78
C ASP A 32 -3.80 21.96 -12.58
N PRO A 33 -2.90 21.84 -13.58
CA PRO A 33 -1.74 20.95 -13.53
C PRO A 33 -0.79 21.18 -12.34
N THR A 34 -0.85 22.35 -11.70
CA THR A 34 0.00 22.70 -10.57
C THR A 34 -0.64 22.40 -9.21
N THR A 35 -1.89 21.95 -9.20
CA THR A 35 -2.70 21.73 -7.98
C THR A 35 -2.02 20.79 -6.97
N PHE A 36 -1.35 19.74 -7.45
CA PHE A 36 -0.69 18.73 -6.61
C PHE A 36 0.84 18.88 -6.52
N ASN A 37 1.41 19.95 -7.09
CA ASN A 37 2.85 20.16 -7.09
C ASN A 37 3.40 20.40 -5.68
N LYS A 38 4.56 19.81 -5.38
CA LYS A 38 5.22 19.91 -4.06
C LYS A 38 5.38 21.36 -3.56
N SER A 39 5.72 22.29 -4.45
CA SER A 39 5.89 23.72 -4.13
C SER A 39 4.60 24.44 -3.71
N LYS A 40 3.41 23.83 -3.94
CA LYS A 40 2.11 24.39 -3.54
C LYS A 40 1.57 23.78 -2.24
N ARG A 41 2.20 22.73 -1.70
CA ARG A 41 1.74 21.99 -0.50
C ARG A 41 1.98 22.76 0.81
N ILE A 42 2.86 23.74 0.77
CA ILE A 42 3.15 24.66 1.87
C ILE A 42 2.93 26.07 1.32
N THR A 43 2.20 26.92 2.05
CA THR A 43 2.00 28.32 1.66
C THR A 43 3.28 29.12 1.87
N LYS A 44 3.37 30.32 1.29
CA LYS A 44 4.50 31.23 1.52
C LYS A 44 4.67 31.62 3.00
N GLU A 45 3.61 31.49 3.79
CA GLU A 45 3.58 31.74 5.23
C GLU A 45 4.00 30.52 6.06
N GLY A 46 4.42 29.41 5.43
CA GLY A 46 4.80 28.17 6.10
C GLY A 46 3.62 27.31 6.56
N LYS A 47 2.38 27.67 6.23
CA LYS A 47 1.20 26.90 6.62
C LYS A 47 1.04 25.69 5.70
N LEU A 48 0.67 24.56 6.29
CA LEU A 48 0.36 23.33 5.56
C LEU A 48 -0.93 23.52 4.75
N ARG A 49 -0.83 23.40 3.42
CA ARG A 49 -2.00 23.36 2.55
C ARG A 49 -2.52 21.93 2.47
N TRP A 50 -3.74 21.71 2.92
CA TRP A 50 -4.44 20.45 2.74
C TRP A 50 -5.12 20.40 1.36
N PRO A 51 -5.15 19.24 0.68
CA PRO A 51 -5.96 19.10 -0.52
C PRO A 51 -7.44 19.21 -0.18
N SER A 52 -8.23 19.86 -1.04
CA SER A 52 -9.68 19.90 -0.84
C SER A 52 -10.29 18.52 -1.10
N THR A 53 -11.34 18.19 -0.38
CA THR A 53 -12.12 16.95 -0.60
C THR A 53 -12.65 16.88 -2.03
N GLU A 54 -13.00 18.02 -2.64
CA GLU A 54 -13.36 18.12 -4.05
C GLU A 54 -12.23 17.68 -4.99
N SER A 55 -10.99 18.15 -4.75
CA SER A 55 -9.84 17.76 -5.57
C SER A 55 -9.54 16.27 -5.44
N VAL A 56 -9.70 15.71 -4.24
CA VAL A 56 -9.56 14.27 -3.98
C VAL A 56 -10.66 13.48 -4.69
N ALA A 57 -11.93 13.93 -4.64
CA ALA A 57 -13.02 13.25 -5.34
C ALA A 57 -12.78 13.18 -6.86
N LYS A 58 -12.33 14.28 -7.48
CA LYS A 58 -12.04 14.34 -8.92
C LYS A 58 -10.92 13.40 -9.36
N ILE A 59 -9.84 13.28 -8.57
CA ILE A 59 -8.76 12.34 -8.91
C ILE A 59 -9.23 10.89 -8.77
N LEU A 60 -10.03 10.57 -7.75
CA LEU A 60 -10.57 9.23 -7.56
C LEU A 60 -11.52 8.82 -8.67
N GLU A 61 -12.36 9.73 -9.13
CA GLU A 61 -13.23 9.51 -10.29
C GLU A 61 -12.39 9.31 -11.57
N ALA A 62 -11.37 10.14 -11.79
CA ALA A 62 -10.53 10.09 -12.99
C ALA A 62 -9.62 8.84 -13.07
N THR A 63 -9.28 8.25 -11.92
CA THR A 63 -8.52 7.00 -11.81
C THR A 63 -9.39 5.78 -11.50
N GLN A 64 -10.72 5.94 -11.47
CA GLN A 64 -11.67 4.89 -11.09
C GLN A 64 -11.29 4.17 -9.79
N THR A 65 -10.75 4.91 -8.82
CA THR A 65 -10.22 4.37 -7.57
C THR A 65 -11.23 4.62 -6.45
N SER A 66 -11.50 3.61 -5.63
CA SER A 66 -12.41 3.78 -4.49
C SER A 66 -11.77 4.63 -3.39
N MET A 67 -12.59 5.27 -2.55
CA MET A 67 -12.08 5.96 -1.36
C MET A 67 -11.34 5.00 -0.41
N MET A 68 -11.80 3.75 -0.32
CA MET A 68 -11.14 2.74 0.52
C MET A 68 -9.73 2.43 0.02
N ASP A 69 -9.54 2.29 -1.29
CA ASP A 69 -8.21 2.08 -1.88
C ASP A 69 -7.31 3.29 -1.68
N PHE A 70 -7.87 4.49 -1.77
CA PHE A 70 -7.11 5.71 -1.50
C PHE A 70 -6.62 5.78 -0.05
N VAL A 71 -7.44 5.40 0.92
CA VAL A 71 -7.03 5.31 2.33
C VAL A 71 -5.91 4.27 2.51
N ARG A 72 -5.97 3.13 1.81
CA ARG A 72 -4.86 2.15 1.80
C ARG A 72 -3.55 2.75 1.27
N LEU A 73 -3.63 3.60 0.24
CA LEU A 73 -2.48 4.32 -0.30
C LEU A 73 -1.94 5.37 0.68
N ILE A 74 -2.80 6.01 1.48
CA ILE A 74 -2.40 6.97 2.52
C ILE A 74 -1.63 6.28 3.64
N ASP A 75 -2.12 5.16 4.14
CA ASP A 75 -1.46 4.42 5.22
C ASP A 75 -0.12 3.81 4.79
N GLY A 76 0.13 3.67 3.49
CA GLY A 76 1.36 3.08 2.97
C GLY A 76 1.50 1.58 3.23
N ASN A 77 0.45 0.97 3.80
CA ASN A 77 0.34 -0.46 3.98
C ASN A 77 -0.13 -1.18 2.71
N GLY A 78 -0.44 -0.43 1.64
CA GLY A 78 -0.88 -0.96 0.34
C GLY A 78 0.22 -1.09 -0.73
N GLU A 79 1.49 -0.79 -0.41
CA GLU A 79 2.62 -0.96 -1.34
C GLU A 79 3.65 -2.00 -0.88
N LYS A 80 3.40 -2.72 0.23
CA LYS A 80 3.87 -4.11 0.36
C LYS A 80 2.76 -4.93 -0.26
N GLY A 81 3.03 -5.46 -1.45
CA GLY A 81 2.01 -5.84 -2.42
C GLY A 81 0.85 -6.66 -1.86
N GLU A 82 -0.28 -6.57 -2.56
CA GLU A 82 -1.25 -7.67 -2.71
C GLU A 82 -0.62 -8.89 -3.43
N THR A 83 0.66 -9.18 -3.16
CA THR A 83 1.23 -10.52 -3.21
C THR A 83 1.15 -11.05 -1.79
N ILE A 84 0.02 -11.68 -1.45
CA ILE A 84 -0.08 -12.64 -0.34
C ILE A 84 0.58 -12.12 0.96
N THR A 85 0.11 -10.99 1.49
CA THR A 85 0.34 -10.71 2.91
C THR A 85 -0.91 -11.09 3.67
N THR A 86 -1.28 -12.37 3.60
CA THR A 86 -1.51 -12.98 4.90
C THR A 86 -0.15 -12.90 5.56
N ALA A 87 -0.02 -12.12 6.62
CA ALA A 87 1.03 -12.33 7.61
C ALA A 87 0.78 -13.69 8.29
N GLU A 88 0.73 -14.74 7.48
CA GLU A 88 0.74 -16.13 7.87
C GLU A 88 2.16 -16.36 8.31
N ARG A 89 2.32 -16.45 9.63
CA ARG A 89 3.53 -16.98 10.24
C ARG A 89 3.90 -18.22 9.44
N MET A 90 5.05 -18.18 8.78
CA MET A 90 5.45 -19.26 7.89
C MET A 90 5.79 -20.46 8.78
N ARG A 91 5.32 -21.63 8.36
CA ARG A 91 5.58 -22.89 9.05
C ARG A 91 6.95 -23.41 8.61
N PHE A 92 7.83 -23.59 9.58
CA PHE A 92 9.16 -24.14 9.40
C PHE A 92 9.29 -25.41 10.23
N GLY A 93 10.05 -26.36 9.72
CA GLY A 93 10.37 -27.60 10.41
C GLY A 93 11.75 -28.06 9.96
N ARG A 94 12.42 -28.86 10.80
CA ARG A 94 13.66 -29.52 10.40
C ARG A 94 13.33 -30.60 9.39
N LEU A 95 14.20 -30.76 8.39
CA LEU A 95 14.03 -31.79 7.37
C LEU A 95 13.95 -33.20 7.96
N SER A 96 14.74 -33.47 9.01
CA SER A 96 14.73 -34.74 9.76
C SER A 96 13.38 -35.10 10.34
N ASP A 97 12.56 -34.09 10.64
CA ASP A 97 11.31 -34.30 11.35
C ASP A 97 10.14 -34.52 10.39
N LEU A 98 10.36 -34.48 9.07
CA LEU A 98 9.34 -34.79 8.06
C LEU A 98 9.01 -36.29 7.97
N GLU A 99 9.85 -37.15 8.53
CA GLU A 99 9.60 -38.60 8.62
C GLU A 99 8.56 -38.95 9.68
N ASP A 100 8.23 -38.02 10.58
CA ASP A 100 7.20 -38.20 11.61
C ASP A 100 5.80 -38.25 10.97
N GLU A 101 5.06 -39.32 11.25
CA GLU A 101 3.69 -39.50 10.76
C GLU A 101 2.79 -38.33 11.21
N GLY A 102 2.07 -37.74 10.24
CA GLY A 102 1.09 -36.68 10.50
C GLY A 102 1.62 -35.25 10.36
N ARG A 103 2.90 -35.06 10.04
CA ARG A 103 3.46 -33.72 9.73
C ARG A 103 3.09 -33.19 8.36
N THR A 104 2.78 -34.06 7.42
CA THR A 104 2.28 -33.67 6.10
C THR A 104 1.00 -34.39 5.76
N ASP A 105 0.14 -33.76 4.97
CA ASP A 105 -1.01 -34.44 4.39
C ASP A 105 -0.59 -35.41 3.26
N ALA A 106 -1.56 -36.14 2.71
CA ALA A 106 -1.32 -37.08 1.61
C ALA A 106 -0.82 -36.41 0.31
N SER A 107 -0.90 -35.08 0.21
CA SER A 107 -0.41 -34.28 -0.92
C SER A 107 0.96 -33.65 -0.64
N GLY A 108 1.55 -33.90 0.54
CA GLY A 108 2.86 -33.39 0.93
C GLY A 108 2.84 -31.97 1.52
N PHE A 109 1.67 -31.40 1.83
CA PHE A 109 1.57 -30.08 2.46
C PHE A 109 1.72 -30.17 3.99
N PRO A 110 2.30 -29.14 4.64
CA PRO A 110 2.36 -29.04 6.09
C PRO A 110 1.01 -29.23 6.79
N ALA A 111 0.89 -30.28 7.60
CA ALA A 111 -0.29 -30.62 8.39
C ALA A 111 0.10 -31.00 9.83
N GLY A 112 -0.88 -31.07 10.73
CA GLY A 112 -0.61 -31.49 12.12
C GLY A 112 0.20 -30.49 12.95
N SER A 113 0.76 -30.98 14.05
CA SER A 113 1.57 -30.23 15.03
C SER A 113 3.08 -30.40 14.79
N GLY A 114 3.91 -29.56 15.44
CA GLY A 114 5.38 -29.64 15.33
C GLY A 114 6.00 -28.71 14.28
N TRP A 115 5.19 -27.90 13.61
CA TRP A 115 5.64 -26.78 12.79
C TRP A 115 5.95 -25.58 13.69
N GLU A 116 7.15 -25.03 13.57
CA GLU A 116 7.51 -23.74 14.14
C GLU A 116 6.96 -22.63 13.26
N GLU A 117 6.54 -21.53 13.88
CA GLU A 117 5.95 -20.41 13.18
C GLU A 117 6.89 -19.21 13.30
N MET A 118 7.46 -18.75 12.20
CA MET A 118 8.27 -17.53 12.17
C MET A 118 7.67 -16.47 11.26
N ASP A 119 7.95 -15.22 11.58
CA ASP A 119 7.57 -14.10 10.73
C ASP A 119 8.39 -14.13 9.44
N PHE A 120 7.73 -13.86 8.31
CA PHE A 120 8.40 -13.79 7.03
C PHE A 120 9.41 -12.62 7.05
N PRO A 121 10.71 -12.86 6.74
CA PRO A 121 11.70 -11.80 6.78
C PRO A 121 11.39 -10.79 5.67
N LEU A 122 11.15 -9.55 6.07
CA LEU A 122 11.05 -8.43 5.16
C LEU A 122 12.46 -8.11 4.67
N ILE A 123 12.81 -8.58 3.48
CA ILE A 123 14.03 -8.16 2.78
C ILE A 123 13.71 -6.80 2.15
N GLU A 124 14.39 -5.76 2.62
CA GLU A 124 14.46 -4.47 1.93
C GLU A 124 15.65 -4.54 0.95
N ASP A 125 15.38 -4.32 -0.34
CA ASP A 125 16.40 -4.27 -1.42
C ASP A 125 17.15 -2.93 -1.41
#